data_AF-A0A6B2S6A9-F1
#
_entry.id   AF-A0A6B2S6A9-F1
#
_cell.length_a   1.000
_cell.length_b   1.000
_cell.length_c   1.000
_cell.angle_alpha   90.00
_cell.angle_beta   90.00
_cell.angle_gamma   90.00
#
_symmetry.space_group_name_H-M   'P 1'
#
loop_
_entity.id
_entity.type
_entity.pdbx_description
1 polymer ?
#
loop_
_entity_poly.entity_id
_entity_poly.type
_entity_poly.pdbx_seq_one_letter_code
_entity_poly.pdbx_strand_id
1 'polypeptide(L)'
;MAGTDDAVAADDDALYVLTAVLLTPAKFPSVLGDDYPEACAALDLPPLADGYGLVLGQDGAGARWTVVVDDVSLVAVAIASWDCGMEYDLSPDQRTVVAALPGWPLAVAVAAPGVPAPHDPEPDPDADRPPLTPPEAGDWGPAQRRLGADEIALQWADWRAQIDDSDFEAPGTEKDLPADADAAPLTGVRRVLAEARAYVDTPPPLGRVRSAFASGDARTLRADGPGWSLVARTDDIAFVLLDEEPGDVLPVGRGPELPALLEALDKMAVRPA
;
A
#
# COMPACT_ATOMS: atom_id res chain seq x y z
N MET A 1 28.66 -20.68 -38.19
CA MET A 1 27.29 -20.68 -38.72
C MET A 1 26.57 -21.90 -38.19
N ALA A 2 25.84 -21.72 -37.09
CA ALA A 2 24.71 -22.54 -36.61
C ALA A 2 24.37 -22.00 -35.21
N GLY A 3 23.82 -20.79 -35.15
CA GLY A 3 23.00 -20.39 -34.01
C GLY A 3 21.62 -20.93 -34.32
N THR A 4 21.24 -22.01 -33.65
CA THR A 4 19.87 -22.49 -33.67
C THR A 4 19.08 -21.56 -32.77
N ASP A 5 18.22 -20.82 -33.46
CA ASP A 5 17.16 -19.96 -32.97
C ASP A 5 16.19 -20.83 -32.15
N ASP A 6 16.40 -20.93 -30.84
CA ASP A 6 15.38 -21.41 -29.90
C ASP A 6 14.38 -20.27 -29.64
N ALA A 7 13.73 -19.82 -30.71
CA ALA A 7 12.49 -19.08 -30.59
C ALA A 7 11.39 -20.11 -30.27
N VAL A 8 11.29 -20.47 -29.00
CA VAL A 8 10.04 -20.98 -28.44
C VAL A 8 8.98 -19.96 -28.81
N ALA A 9 8.12 -20.31 -29.78
CA ALA A 9 6.88 -19.58 -30.00
C ALA A 9 6.12 -19.67 -28.67
N ALA A 10 6.17 -18.58 -27.90
CA ALA A 10 5.26 -18.42 -26.80
C ALA A 10 3.86 -18.53 -27.38
N ASP A 11 2.99 -19.25 -26.68
CA ASP A 11 1.57 -19.22 -26.98
C ASP A 11 1.17 -17.74 -27.06
N ASP A 12 0.52 -17.29 -28.14
CA ASP A 12 0.12 -15.87 -28.27
C ASP A 12 -0.81 -15.43 -27.11
N ASP A 13 -1.41 -16.41 -26.42
CA ASP A 13 -2.25 -16.26 -25.23
C ASP A 13 -1.47 -16.32 -23.88
N ALA A 14 -0.14 -16.47 -23.90
CA ALA A 14 0.67 -16.57 -22.70
C ALA A 14 0.94 -15.19 -22.07
N LEU A 15 0.69 -15.09 -20.76
CA LEU A 15 1.02 -13.89 -19.98
C LEU A 15 2.50 -13.91 -19.57
N TYR A 16 3.26 -12.94 -20.07
CA TYR A 16 4.60 -12.62 -19.60
C TYR A 16 4.52 -11.84 -18.28
N VAL A 17 4.81 -12.51 -17.17
CA VAL A 17 4.78 -11.90 -15.83
C VAL A 17 5.91 -10.89 -15.69
N LEU A 18 5.57 -9.66 -15.32
CA LEU A 18 6.53 -8.59 -15.04
C LEU A 18 6.73 -8.38 -13.55
N THR A 19 5.64 -8.46 -12.78
CA THR A 19 5.67 -8.30 -11.33
C THR A 19 4.42 -8.92 -10.71
N ALA A 20 4.47 -9.12 -9.40
CA ALA A 20 3.31 -9.54 -8.62
C ALA A 20 3.26 -8.82 -7.28
N VAL A 21 2.06 -8.60 -6.76
CA VAL A 21 1.83 -7.97 -5.46
C VAL A 21 0.73 -8.71 -4.71
N LEU A 22 0.75 -8.60 -3.38
CA LEU A 22 -0.33 -9.09 -2.53
C LEU A 22 -1.40 -8.01 -2.39
N LEU A 23 -2.67 -8.42 -2.39
CA LEU A 23 -3.84 -7.63 -2.05
C LEU A 23 -4.59 -8.35 -0.93
N THR A 24 -4.10 -8.19 0.30
CA THR A 24 -4.58 -8.90 1.49
C THR A 24 -4.89 -7.90 2.61
N PRO A 25 -5.67 -8.28 3.63
CA PRO A 25 -5.89 -7.46 4.82
C PRO A 25 -4.61 -6.94 5.49
N ALA A 26 -3.50 -7.69 5.42
CA ALA A 26 -2.23 -7.32 6.05
C ALA A 26 -1.31 -6.50 5.14
N LYS A 27 -1.37 -6.73 3.83
CA LYS A 27 -0.45 -6.17 2.83
C LYS A 27 -1.18 -5.96 1.50
N PHE A 28 -1.21 -4.72 1.05
CA PHE A 28 -1.75 -4.29 -0.24
C PHE A 28 -1.01 -3.04 -0.73
N PRO A 29 -1.03 -2.72 -2.03
CA PRO A 29 -0.42 -1.50 -2.55
C PRO A 29 -1.20 -0.29 -2.03
N SER A 30 -0.60 0.50 -1.15
CA SER A 30 -1.31 1.59 -0.47
C SER A 30 -1.81 2.65 -1.44
N VAL A 31 -1.20 2.79 -2.63
CA VAL A 31 -1.71 3.70 -3.67
C VAL A 31 -3.20 3.44 -4.01
N LEU A 32 -3.68 2.20 -3.88
CA LEU A 32 -5.04 1.78 -4.22
C LEU A 32 -6.11 2.17 -3.19
N GLY A 33 -5.77 2.48 -1.94
CA GLY A 33 -6.76 2.80 -0.91
C GLY A 33 -6.17 3.02 0.48
N ASP A 34 -6.96 3.60 1.39
CA ASP A 34 -6.58 3.78 2.79
C ASP A 34 -6.67 2.45 3.58
N ASP A 35 -7.46 1.49 3.08
CA ASP A 35 -7.62 0.17 3.67
C ASP A 35 -7.83 -0.93 2.62
N TYR A 36 -7.92 -2.17 3.09
CA TYR A 36 -8.06 -3.34 2.24
C TYR A 36 -9.37 -3.35 1.42
N PRO A 37 -10.56 -3.11 2.02
CA PRO A 37 -11.79 -2.96 1.25
C PRO A 37 -11.74 -1.90 0.15
N GLU A 38 -11.18 -0.72 0.41
CA GLU A 38 -11.02 0.32 -0.62
C GLU A 38 -10.09 -0.13 -1.74
N ALA A 39 -8.96 -0.77 -1.40
CA ALA A 39 -8.02 -1.30 -2.39
C ALA A 39 -8.65 -2.40 -3.27
N CYS A 40 -9.52 -3.24 -2.71
CA CYS A 40 -10.31 -4.20 -3.49
C CYS A 40 -11.35 -3.52 -4.38
N ALA A 41 -12.04 -2.49 -3.87
CA ALA A 41 -13.04 -1.75 -4.63
C ALA A 41 -12.42 -1.03 -5.85
N ALA A 42 -11.17 -0.56 -5.78
CA ALA A 42 -10.46 0.02 -6.93
C ALA A 42 -10.34 -0.96 -8.12
N LEU A 43 -10.43 -2.26 -7.85
CA LEU A 43 -10.36 -3.34 -8.84
C LEU A 43 -11.72 -4.02 -9.09
N ASP A 44 -12.81 -3.48 -8.55
CA ASP A 44 -14.16 -4.08 -8.56
C ASP A 44 -14.19 -5.50 -7.97
N LEU A 45 -13.35 -5.75 -6.96
CA LEU A 45 -13.29 -7.03 -6.25
C LEU A 45 -14.02 -6.95 -4.92
N PRO A 46 -14.76 -8.00 -4.52
CA PRO A 46 -15.22 -8.12 -3.15
C PRO A 46 -14.04 -8.42 -2.21
N PRO A 47 -13.99 -7.85 -0.99
CA PRO A 47 -12.93 -8.17 -0.03
C PRO A 47 -13.10 -9.61 0.50
N LEU A 48 -12.05 -10.43 0.36
CA LEU A 48 -11.98 -11.78 0.90
C LEU A 48 -11.11 -11.82 2.16
N ALA A 49 -11.37 -12.78 3.04
CA ALA A 49 -10.62 -12.93 4.29
C ALA A 49 -9.12 -13.21 4.03
N ASP A 50 -8.84 -14.09 3.05
CA ASP A 50 -7.47 -14.48 2.70
C ASP A 50 -6.79 -13.47 1.76
N GLY A 51 -7.58 -12.68 1.04
CA GLY A 51 -7.10 -11.72 0.05
C GLY A 51 -6.95 -12.30 -1.35
N TYR A 52 -6.14 -11.62 -2.16
CA TYR A 52 -5.79 -11.99 -3.53
C TYR A 52 -4.29 -11.80 -3.77
N GLY A 53 -3.76 -12.52 -4.74
CA GLY A 53 -2.53 -12.16 -5.44
C GLY A 53 -2.87 -11.44 -6.74
N LEU A 54 -2.11 -10.39 -7.06
CA LEU A 54 -2.20 -9.69 -8.35
C LEU A 54 -0.94 -9.98 -9.15
N VAL A 55 -1.10 -10.46 -10.37
CA VAL A 55 -0.01 -10.73 -11.31
C VAL A 55 -0.14 -9.75 -12.48
N LEU A 56 0.84 -8.86 -12.62
CA LEU A 56 0.86 -7.85 -13.67
C LEU A 56 1.79 -8.34 -14.78
N GLY A 57 1.27 -8.42 -15.99
CA GLY A 57 2.01 -8.90 -17.14
C GLY A 57 1.53 -8.34 -18.47
N GLN A 58 2.18 -8.80 -19.54
CA GLN A 58 1.80 -8.51 -20.93
C GLN A 58 1.50 -9.81 -21.67
N ASP A 59 0.63 -9.76 -22.66
CA ASP A 59 0.57 -10.83 -23.67
C ASP A 59 1.67 -10.67 -24.73
N GLY A 60 1.75 -11.60 -25.69
CA GLY A 60 2.74 -11.57 -26.77
C GLY A 60 2.62 -10.36 -27.70
N ALA A 61 1.46 -9.71 -27.77
CA ALA A 61 1.27 -8.48 -28.52
C ALA A 61 1.76 -7.24 -27.75
N GLY A 62 1.90 -7.34 -26.43
CA GLY A 62 2.30 -6.26 -25.53
C GLY A 62 1.13 -5.63 -24.77
N ALA A 63 -0.09 -6.16 -24.91
CA ALA A 63 -1.23 -5.62 -24.19
C ALA A 63 -1.13 -5.96 -22.70
N ARG A 64 -1.50 -4.99 -21.86
CA ARG A 64 -1.31 -5.06 -20.40
C ARG A 64 -2.49 -5.74 -19.73
N TRP A 65 -2.18 -6.65 -18.82
CA TRP A 65 -3.18 -7.40 -18.06
C TRP A 65 -2.80 -7.51 -16.58
N THR A 66 -3.83 -7.48 -15.73
CA THR A 66 -3.75 -7.80 -14.31
C THR A 66 -4.56 -9.06 -14.04
N VAL A 67 -3.88 -10.16 -13.77
CA VAL A 67 -4.51 -11.43 -13.39
C VAL A 67 -4.66 -11.48 -11.88
N VAL A 68 -5.90 -11.61 -11.43
CA VAL A 68 -6.29 -11.70 -10.02
C VAL A 68 -6.42 -13.17 -9.65
N VAL A 69 -5.71 -13.59 -8.60
CA VAL A 69 -5.60 -14.99 -8.17
C VAL A 69 -6.04 -15.11 -6.71
N ASP A 70 -6.85 -16.13 -6.37
CA ASP A 70 -7.26 -16.40 -4.98
C ASP A 70 -6.28 -17.31 -4.20
N ASP A 71 -5.35 -17.98 -4.89
CA ASP A 71 -4.19 -18.61 -4.26
C ASP A 71 -3.11 -17.57 -3.91
N VAL A 72 -3.33 -16.91 -2.77
CA VAL A 72 -2.40 -15.90 -2.22
C VAL A 72 -1.04 -16.51 -1.87
N SER A 73 -1.00 -17.79 -1.50
CA SER A 73 0.23 -18.45 -1.09
C SER A 73 1.17 -18.65 -2.27
N LEU A 74 0.65 -19.01 -3.45
CA LEU A 74 1.43 -19.09 -4.68
C LEU A 74 2.15 -17.76 -4.99
N VAL A 75 1.41 -16.65 -4.94
CA VAL A 75 1.95 -15.32 -5.24
C VAL A 75 2.93 -14.86 -4.15
N ALA A 76 2.65 -15.12 -2.88
CA ALA A 76 3.56 -14.80 -1.79
C ALA A 76 4.89 -15.56 -1.90
N VAL A 77 4.88 -16.84 -2.29
CA VAL A 77 6.09 -17.64 -2.51
C VAL A 77 6.91 -17.10 -3.68
N ALA A 78 6.26 -16.68 -4.77
CA ALA A 78 6.96 -16.09 -5.91
C ALA A 78 7.69 -14.80 -5.50
N ILE A 79 6.98 -13.88 -4.81
CA ILE A 79 7.57 -12.63 -4.32
C ILE A 79 8.75 -12.91 -3.39
N ALA A 80 8.58 -13.79 -2.39
CA ALA A 80 9.65 -14.12 -1.45
C ALA A 80 10.87 -14.75 -2.15
N SER A 81 10.65 -15.54 -3.20
CA SER A 81 11.73 -16.13 -3.98
C SER A 81 12.53 -15.07 -4.73
N TRP A 82 11.85 -14.15 -5.40
CA TRP A 82 12.49 -13.03 -6.12
C TRP A 82 13.21 -12.07 -5.18
N ASP A 83 12.64 -11.76 -4.01
CA ASP A 83 13.27 -10.91 -2.98
C ASP A 83 14.58 -11.52 -2.45
N CYS A 84 14.68 -12.85 -2.46
CA CYS A 84 15.90 -13.59 -2.13
C CYS A 84 16.84 -13.83 -3.33
N GLY A 85 16.51 -13.28 -4.51
CA GLY A 85 17.29 -13.44 -5.74
C GLY A 85 17.22 -14.84 -6.37
N MET A 86 16.20 -15.62 -6.03
CA MET A 86 15.96 -16.94 -6.60
C MET A 86 15.03 -16.83 -7.82
N GLU A 87 15.25 -17.70 -8.80
CA GLU A 87 14.32 -17.86 -9.92
C GLU A 87 13.04 -18.56 -9.45
N TYR A 88 11.89 -18.04 -9.88
CA TYR A 88 10.58 -18.64 -9.66
C TYR A 88 9.68 -18.32 -10.85
N ASP A 89 9.12 -19.35 -11.47
CA ASP A 89 8.17 -19.22 -12.58
C ASP A 89 6.74 -19.17 -12.04
N LEU A 90 6.17 -17.97 -12.00
CA LEU A 90 4.82 -17.74 -11.49
C LEU A 90 3.80 -17.99 -12.60
N SER A 91 3.16 -19.16 -12.57
CA SER A 91 2.10 -19.55 -13.49
C SER A 91 0.84 -19.96 -12.71
N PRO A 92 -0.13 -19.06 -12.52
CA PRO A 92 -1.39 -19.38 -11.84
C PRO A 92 -2.20 -20.44 -12.59
N ASP A 93 -2.78 -21.41 -11.86
CA ASP A 93 -3.74 -22.36 -12.45
C ASP A 93 -5.03 -21.63 -12.81
N GLN A 94 -5.63 -21.96 -13.96
CA GLN A 94 -6.89 -21.32 -14.40
C GLN A 94 -8.02 -21.41 -13.37
N ARG A 95 -8.00 -22.40 -12.46
CA ARG A 95 -8.99 -22.54 -11.39
C ARG A 95 -8.85 -21.52 -10.27
N THR A 96 -7.66 -20.96 -10.08
CA THR A 96 -7.39 -19.96 -9.04
C THR A 96 -7.49 -18.54 -9.58
N VAL A 97 -7.59 -18.38 -10.90
CA VAL A 97 -7.82 -17.09 -11.54
C VAL A 97 -9.27 -16.66 -11.33
N VAL A 98 -9.45 -15.55 -10.61
CA VAL A 98 -10.75 -14.94 -10.30
C VAL A 98 -11.17 -13.97 -11.40
N ALA A 99 -10.21 -13.19 -11.93
CA ALA A 99 -10.45 -12.22 -12.96
C ALA A 99 -9.16 -11.95 -13.77
N ALA A 100 -9.33 -11.62 -15.05
CA ALA A 100 -8.30 -11.02 -15.88
C ALA A 100 -8.76 -9.60 -16.23
N LEU A 101 -8.14 -8.60 -15.61
CA LEU A 101 -8.51 -7.20 -15.75
C LEU A 101 -7.60 -6.53 -16.79
N PRO A 102 -8.14 -5.79 -17.78
CA PRO A 102 -7.33 -5.05 -18.73
C PRO A 102 -6.55 -3.94 -18.01
N GLY A 103 -5.31 -3.67 -18.44
CA GLY A 103 -4.45 -2.64 -17.86
C GLY A 103 -3.75 -3.04 -16.56
N TRP A 104 -3.06 -2.07 -15.94
CA TRP A 104 -2.35 -2.25 -14.67
C TRP A 104 -2.78 -1.21 -13.63
N PRO A 105 -3.07 -1.64 -12.39
CA PRO A 105 -3.45 -0.73 -11.32
C PRO A 105 -2.23 -0.06 -10.66
N LEU A 106 -1.01 -0.46 -11.06
CA LEU A 106 0.25 0.04 -10.54
C LEU A 106 1.15 0.50 -11.68
N ALA A 107 1.97 1.51 -11.41
CA ALA A 107 2.92 2.04 -12.37
C ALA A 107 4.03 1.00 -12.63
N VAL A 108 3.93 0.29 -13.76
CA VAL A 108 4.97 -0.59 -14.28
C VAL A 108 5.42 -0.01 -15.63
N ALA A 109 6.72 0.24 -15.76
CA ALA A 109 7.29 0.91 -16.93
C ALA A 109 8.12 -0.03 -17.82
N VAL A 110 8.32 -1.28 -17.39
CA VAL A 110 9.15 -2.26 -18.10
C VAL A 110 8.31 -3.11 -19.06
N ALA A 111 8.97 -3.62 -20.09
CA ALA A 111 8.41 -4.57 -21.03
C ALA A 111 9.14 -5.91 -20.94
N ALA A 112 8.45 -7.00 -21.22
CA ALA A 112 9.09 -8.30 -21.33
C ALA A 112 10.09 -8.32 -22.52
N PRO A 113 11.26 -8.99 -22.39
CA PRO A 113 12.22 -9.05 -23.48
C PRO A 113 11.61 -9.64 -24.76
N GLY A 114 11.76 -8.94 -25.89
CA GLY A 114 11.23 -9.38 -27.18
C GLY A 114 9.74 -9.10 -27.42
N VAL A 115 9.03 -8.58 -26.41
CA VAL A 115 7.62 -8.19 -26.52
C VAL A 115 7.51 -6.69 -26.88
N PRO A 116 6.49 -6.27 -27.66
CA PRO A 116 6.24 -4.86 -27.92
C PRO A 116 6.01 -4.01 -26.66
N ALA A 117 6.06 -2.69 -26.83
CA ALA A 117 5.87 -1.74 -25.74
C ALA A 117 4.49 -1.95 -25.07
N PRO A 118 4.40 -1.85 -23.72
CA PRO A 118 3.15 -1.99 -22.99
C PRO A 118 2.09 -0.99 -23.47
N HIS A 119 0.90 -1.50 -23.77
CA HIS A 119 -0.26 -0.70 -24.17
C HIS A 119 -1.56 -1.30 -23.65
N ASP A 120 -2.63 -0.52 -23.61
CA ASP A 120 -3.94 -1.06 -23.23
C ASP A 120 -4.46 -2.00 -24.31
N PRO A 121 -5.13 -3.11 -23.92
CA PRO A 121 -5.78 -3.98 -24.88
C PRO A 121 -6.89 -3.23 -25.64
N GLU A 122 -7.28 -3.77 -26.80
CA GLU A 122 -8.39 -3.22 -27.56
C GLU A 122 -9.66 -3.18 -26.69
N PRO A 123 -10.43 -2.07 -26.72
CA PRO A 123 -11.63 -1.96 -25.90
C PRO A 123 -12.65 -3.06 -26.26
N ASP A 124 -13.02 -3.85 -25.26
CA ASP A 124 -14.14 -4.77 -25.37
C ASP A 124 -15.46 -3.98 -25.22
N PRO A 125 -16.35 -3.96 -26.23
CA PRO A 125 -17.63 -3.24 -26.15
C PRO A 125 -18.55 -3.75 -25.04
N ASP A 126 -18.35 -4.98 -24.56
CA ASP A 126 -19.11 -5.59 -23.48
C ASP A 126 -18.42 -5.42 -22.10
N ALA A 127 -17.23 -4.82 -22.04
CA ALA A 127 -16.55 -4.54 -20.77
C ALA A 127 -17.20 -3.38 -20.02
N ASP A 128 -17.57 -3.64 -18.76
CA ASP A 128 -18.21 -2.66 -17.87
C ASP A 128 -17.24 -1.58 -17.34
N ARG A 129 -15.93 -1.71 -17.59
CA ARG A 129 -14.90 -0.78 -17.11
C ARG A 129 -13.82 -0.49 -18.16
N PRO A 130 -13.21 0.70 -18.14
CA PRO A 130 -11.99 0.95 -18.89
C PRO A 130 -10.82 0.12 -18.32
N PRO A 131 -9.73 -0.04 -19.11
CA PRO A 131 -8.47 -0.59 -18.62
C PRO A 131 -7.99 0.11 -17.34
N LEU A 132 -7.41 -0.67 -16.44
CA LEU A 132 -6.81 -0.22 -15.20
C LEU A 132 -5.67 0.76 -15.49
N THR A 133 -5.76 1.90 -14.83
CA THR A 133 -4.69 2.89 -14.77
C THR A 133 -4.28 3.09 -13.32
N PRO A 134 -2.98 3.29 -13.03
CA PRO A 134 -2.53 3.61 -11.70
C PRO A 134 -3.22 4.89 -11.19
N PRO A 135 -3.57 4.97 -9.89
CA PRO A 135 -4.06 6.22 -9.33
C PRO A 135 -3.07 7.37 -9.57
N GLU A 136 -3.59 8.56 -9.84
CA GLU A 136 -2.78 9.76 -10.08
C GLU A 136 -1.93 10.08 -8.83
N ALA A 137 -0.62 9.88 -8.98
CA ALA A 137 0.40 10.13 -7.96
C ALA A 137 1.43 11.18 -8.42
N GLY A 138 1.14 11.90 -9.50
CA GLY A 138 2.00 12.99 -10.00
C GLY A 138 1.87 14.29 -9.19
N ASP A 139 0.70 14.52 -8.61
CA ASP A 139 0.38 15.67 -7.77
C ASP A 139 0.01 15.23 -6.34
N TRP A 140 0.04 16.15 -5.39
CA TRP A 140 -0.37 15.84 -4.03
C TRP A 140 -1.86 15.51 -3.95
N GLY A 141 -2.17 14.39 -3.30
CA GLY A 141 -3.50 13.88 -3.06
C GLY A 141 -3.42 12.57 -2.27
N PRO A 142 -4.55 11.88 -2.05
CA PRO A 142 -4.58 10.70 -1.18
C PRO A 142 -3.59 9.60 -1.59
N ALA A 143 -3.47 9.33 -2.90
CA ALA A 143 -2.51 8.37 -3.43
C ALA A 143 -1.06 8.75 -3.09
N GLN A 144 -0.68 10.00 -3.35
CA GLN A 144 0.66 10.50 -3.08
C GLN A 144 0.98 10.59 -1.59
N ARG A 145 0.00 10.98 -0.76
CA ARG A 145 0.11 10.96 0.71
C ARG A 145 0.42 9.56 1.23
N ARG A 146 -0.30 8.53 0.74
CA ARG A 146 -0.06 7.13 1.12
C ARG A 146 1.30 6.61 0.65
N LEU A 147 1.72 6.96 -0.56
CA LEU A 147 3.06 6.62 -1.06
C LEU A 147 4.16 7.29 -0.23
N GLY A 148 3.99 8.56 0.15
CA GLY A 148 4.92 9.25 1.05
C GLY A 148 5.02 8.58 2.42
N ALA A 149 3.89 8.12 2.97
CA ALA A 149 3.87 7.35 4.20
C ALA A 149 4.59 6.00 4.07
N ASP A 150 4.37 5.27 2.98
CA ASP A 150 5.09 4.01 2.71
C ASP A 150 6.61 4.24 2.58
N GLU A 151 7.02 5.34 1.93
CA GLU A 151 8.45 5.70 1.80
C GLU A 151 9.08 6.06 3.15
N ILE A 152 8.38 6.80 4.02
CA ILE A 152 8.84 7.09 5.39
C ILE A 152 8.97 5.79 6.21
N ALA A 153 8.04 4.85 6.05
CA ALA A 153 8.11 3.57 6.73
C ALA A 153 9.31 2.73 6.26
N LEU A 154 9.60 2.74 4.95
CA LEU A 154 10.71 2.04 4.34
C LEU A 154 12.07 2.64 4.75
N GLN A 155 12.18 3.98 4.70
CA GLN A 155 13.40 4.73 4.98
C GLN A 155 13.43 5.30 6.40
N TRP A 156 12.80 4.62 7.35
CA TRP A 156 12.60 5.15 8.71
C TRP A 156 13.88 5.72 9.33
N ALA A 157 15.00 4.99 9.22
CA ALA A 157 16.26 5.38 9.82
C ALA A 157 16.77 6.73 9.30
N ASP A 158 16.66 6.96 7.99
CA ASP A 158 17.13 8.18 7.33
C ASP A 158 16.23 9.38 7.63
N TRP A 159 14.90 9.16 7.67
CA TRP A 159 13.95 10.19 8.07
C TRP A 159 14.12 10.59 9.53
N ARG A 160 14.19 9.61 10.45
CA ARG A 160 14.33 9.87 11.88
C ARG A 160 15.62 10.63 12.22
N ALA A 161 16.70 10.37 11.49
CA ALA A 161 18.00 11.01 11.70
C ALA A 161 18.00 12.52 11.36
N GLN A 162 17.03 12.99 10.57
CA GLN A 162 16.91 14.39 10.17
C GLN A 162 16.10 15.25 11.16
N ILE A 163 15.47 14.63 12.16
CA ILE A 163 14.55 15.28 13.09
C ILE A 163 15.21 15.47 14.46
N ASP A 164 15.26 16.72 14.92
CA ASP A 164 15.63 17.08 16.28
C ASP A 164 14.41 17.04 17.20
N ASP A 165 14.63 16.83 18.51
CA ASP A 165 13.53 16.80 19.48
C ASP A 165 12.81 18.16 19.59
N SER A 166 13.44 19.25 19.15
CA SER A 166 12.83 20.58 19.07
C SER A 166 11.87 20.77 17.89
N ASP A 167 11.90 19.88 16.90
CA ASP A 167 11.04 19.93 15.71
C ASP A 167 9.67 19.29 15.96
N PHE A 168 9.47 18.64 17.12
CA PHE A 168 8.23 17.96 17.44
C PHE A 168 7.07 18.93 17.58
N GLU A 169 5.95 18.58 16.95
CA GLU A 169 4.67 19.22 17.21
C GLU A 169 4.31 19.06 18.69
N ALA A 170 4.33 20.16 19.42
CA ALA A 170 3.96 20.15 20.82
C ALA A 170 2.47 19.81 20.92
N PRO A 171 2.06 18.85 21.78
CA PRO A 171 0.68 18.79 22.20
C PRO A 171 0.42 20.08 22.98
N GLY A 172 -0.05 21.11 22.27
CA GLY A 172 -0.08 22.46 22.84
C GLY A 172 -0.74 22.44 24.22
N THR A 173 -0.04 23.02 25.18
CA THR A 173 -0.42 23.04 26.59
C THR A 173 -1.87 23.45 26.77
N GLU A 174 -2.62 22.73 27.60
CA GLU A 174 -3.98 23.09 28.06
C GLU A 174 -4.10 24.55 28.56
N LYS A 175 -2.97 25.22 28.84
CA LYS A 175 -2.89 26.60 29.31
C LYS A 175 -3.22 27.69 28.29
N ASP A 176 -3.29 27.39 26.99
CA ASP A 176 -3.65 28.38 25.95
C ASP A 176 -5.06 28.20 25.38
N LEU A 177 -5.87 27.33 26.00
CA LEU A 177 -7.28 27.20 25.64
C LEU A 177 -8.11 28.23 26.43
N PRO A 178 -8.88 29.11 25.76
CA PRO A 178 -9.96 29.81 26.43
C PRO A 178 -10.86 28.77 27.09
N ALA A 179 -11.44 29.06 28.26
CA ALA A 179 -12.28 28.14 29.02
C ALA A 179 -13.57 27.66 28.30
N ASP A 180 -13.75 27.98 27.02
CA ASP A 180 -14.80 27.54 26.09
C ASP A 180 -14.29 26.59 24.99
N ALA A 181 -13.05 26.09 25.06
CA ALA A 181 -12.44 25.28 23.99
C ALA A 181 -12.94 23.82 23.88
N ASP A 182 -13.81 23.36 24.78
CA ASP A 182 -14.46 22.04 24.69
C ASP A 182 -15.38 21.89 23.45
N ALA A 183 -15.59 22.97 22.68
CA ALA A 183 -16.45 22.97 21.49
C ALA A 183 -15.72 23.28 20.16
N ALA A 184 -14.42 23.56 20.17
CA ALA A 184 -13.68 23.80 18.93
C ALA A 184 -13.25 22.46 18.29
N PRO A 185 -13.50 22.24 16.99
CA PRO A 185 -13.06 21.01 16.32
C PRO A 185 -11.53 20.90 16.36
N LEU A 186 -11.02 19.72 16.68
CA LEU A 186 -9.58 19.41 16.60
C LEU A 186 -9.12 19.53 15.13
N THR A 187 -7.92 20.04 14.91
CA THR A 187 -7.30 20.21 13.59
C THR A 187 -5.89 19.60 13.55
N GLY A 188 -5.35 19.39 12.34
CA GLY A 188 -3.98 18.91 12.13
C GLY A 188 -3.65 17.62 12.89
N VAL A 189 -2.46 17.57 13.51
CA VAL A 189 -1.98 16.41 14.29
C VAL A 189 -2.93 16.01 15.42
N ARG A 190 -3.55 16.97 16.13
CA ARG A 190 -4.45 16.66 17.25
C ARG A 190 -5.69 15.91 16.78
N ARG A 191 -6.23 16.29 15.61
CA ARG A 191 -7.34 15.56 14.96
C ARG A 191 -6.92 14.13 14.64
N VAL A 192 -5.75 13.96 14.02
CA VAL A 192 -5.23 12.64 13.65
C VAL A 192 -5.06 11.74 14.87
N LEU A 193 -4.46 12.23 15.96
CA LEU A 193 -4.26 11.43 17.17
C LEU A 193 -5.59 11.06 17.84
N ALA A 194 -6.59 11.94 17.80
CA ALA A 194 -7.93 11.65 18.32
C ALA A 194 -8.68 10.62 17.44
N GLU A 195 -8.61 10.74 16.11
CA GLU A 195 -9.20 9.77 15.18
C GLU A 195 -8.51 8.40 15.29
N ALA A 196 -7.18 8.36 15.35
CA ALA A 196 -6.40 7.15 15.58
C ALA A 196 -6.72 6.52 16.95
N ARG A 197 -6.99 7.32 17.98
CA ARG A 197 -7.45 6.81 19.28
C ARG A 197 -8.82 6.14 19.17
N ALA A 198 -9.73 6.74 18.43
CA ALA A 198 -11.09 6.22 18.27
C ALA A 198 -11.13 4.82 17.64
N TYR A 199 -10.11 4.45 16.86
CA TYR A 199 -9.94 3.08 16.33
C TYR A 199 -9.83 2.01 17.42
N VAL A 200 -9.39 2.35 18.62
CA VAL A 200 -9.32 1.42 19.75
C VAL A 200 -10.72 1.05 20.25
N ASP A 201 -11.64 1.99 20.23
CA ASP A 201 -13.01 1.79 20.69
C ASP A 201 -13.91 1.28 19.55
N THR A 202 -13.72 1.80 18.34
CA THR A 202 -14.46 1.44 17.13
C THR A 202 -13.47 0.99 16.06
N PRO A 203 -13.17 -0.32 15.96
CA PRO A 203 -12.18 -0.83 15.03
C PRO A 203 -12.44 -0.39 13.58
N PRO A 204 -11.42 0.09 12.86
CA PRO A 204 -11.56 0.50 11.48
C PRO A 204 -11.69 -0.72 10.54
N PRO A 205 -12.00 -0.50 9.25
CA PRO A 205 -11.87 -1.53 8.22
C PRO A 205 -10.49 -2.19 8.23
N LEU A 206 -10.46 -3.47 7.81
CA LEU A 206 -9.24 -4.27 7.77
C LEU A 206 -8.16 -3.59 6.92
N GLY A 207 -6.91 -3.67 7.37
CA GLY A 207 -5.77 -3.07 6.65
C GLY A 207 -5.63 -1.57 6.83
N ARG A 208 -6.57 -0.89 7.52
CA ARG A 208 -6.39 0.52 7.88
C ARG A 208 -5.29 0.74 8.90
N VAL A 209 -5.08 -0.22 9.81
CA VAL A 209 -3.94 -0.28 10.73
C VAL A 209 -3.11 -1.52 10.42
N ARG A 210 -1.84 -1.31 10.06
CA ARG A 210 -0.88 -2.34 9.65
C ARG A 210 0.36 -2.28 10.53
N SER A 211 0.95 -3.43 10.80
CA SER A 211 2.12 -3.54 11.68
C SER A 211 3.17 -4.48 11.10
N ALA A 212 4.36 -3.95 10.84
CA ALA A 212 5.51 -4.68 10.33
C ALA A 212 6.63 -4.77 11.38
N PHE A 213 7.47 -5.80 11.28
CA PHE A 213 8.65 -5.91 12.13
C PHE A 213 9.63 -4.77 11.84
N ALA A 214 10.18 -4.18 12.90
CA ALA A 214 11.31 -3.26 12.83
C ALA A 214 12.52 -3.87 13.54
N SER A 215 13.61 -3.11 13.66
CA SER A 215 14.80 -3.55 14.40
C SER A 215 14.52 -3.72 15.89
N GLY A 216 15.03 -4.82 16.49
CA GLY A 216 14.82 -5.14 17.90
C GLY A 216 13.43 -5.73 18.16
N ASP A 217 12.82 -5.36 19.29
CA ASP A 217 11.45 -5.75 19.66
C ASP A 217 10.39 -4.75 19.16
N ALA A 218 10.83 -3.73 18.41
CA ALA A 218 9.97 -2.67 17.90
C ALA A 218 9.22 -3.07 16.64
N ARG A 219 8.13 -2.33 16.36
CA ARG A 219 7.34 -2.49 15.15
C ARG A 219 7.12 -1.15 14.47
N THR A 220 7.13 -1.17 13.14
CA THR A 220 6.70 -0.04 12.32
C THR A 220 5.20 -0.16 12.13
N LEU A 221 4.48 0.86 12.57
CA LEU A 221 3.04 0.97 12.46
C LEU A 221 2.67 1.93 11.33
N ARG A 222 1.64 1.55 10.59
CA ARG A 222 0.94 2.42 9.65
C ARG A 222 -0.52 2.48 10.07
N ALA A 223 -1.07 3.69 10.19
CA ALA A 223 -2.52 3.92 10.24
C ALA A 223 -2.95 5.02 9.26
N ASP A 224 -4.18 4.97 8.75
CA ASP A 224 -4.79 6.10 8.02
C ASP A 224 -6.16 6.43 8.54
N GLY A 225 -6.63 7.59 8.11
CA GLY A 225 -8.02 7.91 8.07
C GLY A 225 -8.32 8.88 6.93
N PRO A 226 -9.54 9.42 6.90
CA PRO A 226 -9.96 10.37 5.89
C PRO A 226 -9.05 11.61 5.86
N GLY A 227 -8.19 11.66 4.85
CA GLY A 227 -7.29 12.79 4.61
C GLY A 227 -5.98 12.79 5.41
N TRP A 228 -5.60 11.68 6.04
CA TRP A 228 -4.34 11.60 6.78
C TRP A 228 -3.70 10.21 6.74
N SER A 229 -2.37 10.18 6.89
CA SER A 229 -1.58 8.97 7.08
C SER A 229 -0.67 9.16 8.30
N LEU A 230 -0.52 8.13 9.12
CA LEU A 230 0.38 8.09 10.27
C LEU A 230 1.35 6.92 10.12
N VAL A 231 2.64 7.20 10.30
CA VAL A 231 3.73 6.21 10.33
C VAL A 231 4.45 6.34 11.66
N ALA A 232 4.62 5.25 12.39
CA ALA A 232 5.24 5.31 13.71
C ALA A 232 6.12 4.12 14.01
N ARG A 233 7.00 4.28 14.99
CA ARG A 233 7.68 3.16 15.64
C ARG A 233 7.24 3.06 17.09
N THR A 234 6.89 1.85 17.53
CA THR A 234 6.40 1.60 18.89
C THR A 234 7.40 2.04 19.98
N ASP A 235 8.69 2.05 19.68
CA ASP A 235 9.79 2.44 20.56
C ASP A 235 10.28 3.89 20.37
N ASP A 236 9.73 4.64 19.41
CA ASP A 236 10.20 5.99 19.06
C ASP A 236 9.01 6.95 18.83
N ILE A 237 9.03 7.75 17.76
CA ILE A 237 8.06 8.81 17.43
C ILE A 237 7.01 8.35 16.41
N ALA A 238 6.17 9.29 15.98
CA ALA A 238 5.31 9.16 14.80
C ALA A 238 5.52 10.31 13.82
N PHE A 239 5.16 10.08 12.56
CA PHE A 239 5.05 11.06 11.50
C PHE A 239 3.62 11.09 10.99
N VAL A 240 3.09 12.28 10.76
CA VAL A 240 1.75 12.51 10.22
C VAL A 240 1.85 13.25 8.89
N LEU A 241 1.09 12.78 7.90
CA LEU A 241 0.93 13.43 6.60
C LEU A 241 -0.56 13.74 6.42
N LEU A 242 -0.86 14.92 5.87
CA LEU A 242 -2.24 15.41 5.72
C LEU A 242 -2.52 15.79 4.26
N ASP A 243 -3.74 15.55 3.78
CA ASP A 243 -4.17 16.07 2.47
C ASP A 243 -4.21 17.60 2.45
N GLU A 244 -4.53 18.23 3.59
CA GLU A 244 -4.65 19.68 3.73
C GLU A 244 -3.30 20.40 3.87
N GLU A 245 -2.20 19.66 4.09
CA GLU A 245 -0.83 20.19 4.20
C GLU A 245 0.09 19.46 3.19
N PRO A 246 0.04 19.85 1.90
CA PRO A 246 0.74 19.15 0.83
C PRO A 246 2.26 19.09 0.98
N GLY A 247 2.81 17.87 1.00
CA GLY A 247 4.26 17.64 1.04
C GLY A 247 4.90 17.80 2.42
N ASP A 248 4.14 18.25 3.42
CA ASP A 248 4.63 18.41 4.79
C ASP A 248 4.56 17.07 5.55
N VAL A 249 5.62 16.81 6.32
CA VAL A 249 5.74 15.64 7.20
C VAL A 249 5.85 16.14 8.63
N LEU A 250 4.82 15.91 9.43
CA LEU A 250 4.69 16.46 10.77
C LEU A 250 5.18 15.46 11.82
N PRO A 251 6.34 15.69 12.47
CA PRO A 251 6.85 14.78 13.49
C PRO A 251 6.11 14.97 14.81
N VAL A 252 5.73 13.85 15.43
CA VAL A 252 5.02 13.78 16.72
C VAL A 252 5.91 13.08 17.72
N GLY A 253 6.41 13.84 18.70
CA GLY A 253 7.22 13.31 19.79
C GLY A 253 6.45 12.31 20.65
N ARG A 254 7.19 11.46 21.39
CA ARG A 254 6.59 10.43 22.27
C ARG A 254 5.59 10.99 23.26
N GLY A 255 5.99 11.99 24.04
CA GLY A 255 5.15 12.52 25.11
C GLY A 255 4.59 11.42 26.04
N PRO A 256 3.54 11.72 26.80
CA PRO A 256 2.91 10.75 27.70
C PRO A 256 1.88 9.82 27.02
N GLU A 257 1.29 10.23 25.89
CA GLU A 257 0.12 9.57 25.31
C GLU A 257 0.41 8.69 24.09
N LEU A 258 1.44 9.02 23.30
CA LEU A 258 1.74 8.29 22.06
C LEU A 258 2.11 6.83 22.34
N PRO A 259 2.97 6.47 23.33
CA PRO A 259 3.34 5.08 23.56
C PRO A 259 2.14 4.16 23.79
N ALA A 260 1.16 4.61 24.58
CA ALA A 260 -0.06 3.85 24.83
C ALA A 260 -0.96 3.75 23.58
N LEU A 261 -0.95 4.76 22.69
CA LEU A 261 -1.59 4.67 21.38
C LEU A 261 -0.96 3.61 20.51
N LEU A 262 0.35 3.68 20.34
CA LEU A 262 1.06 2.78 19.45
C LEU A 262 0.94 1.34 19.92
N GLU A 263 0.98 1.08 21.22
CA GLU A 263 0.72 -0.25 21.77
C GLU A 263 -0.70 -0.75 21.48
N ALA A 264 -1.72 0.11 21.61
CA ALA A 264 -3.10 -0.27 21.32
C ALA A 264 -3.33 -0.52 19.82
N LEU A 265 -2.76 0.33 18.95
CA LEU A 265 -2.81 0.16 17.50
C LEU A 265 -2.07 -1.11 17.05
N ASP A 266 -0.92 -1.42 17.64
CA ASP A 266 -0.18 -2.66 17.31
C ASP A 266 -0.94 -3.94 17.68
N LYS A 267 -1.72 -3.91 18.76
CA LYS A 267 -2.53 -5.04 19.20
C LYS A 267 -3.70 -5.32 18.25
N MET A 268 -4.28 -4.29 17.64
CA MET A 268 -5.37 -4.45 16.65
C MET A 268 -4.88 -4.65 15.22
N ALA A 269 -3.65 -4.23 14.92
CA ALA A 269 -3.12 -4.22 13.57
C ALA A 269 -3.18 -5.62 12.95
N VAL A 270 -3.62 -5.66 11.69
CA VAL A 270 -3.57 -6.90 10.92
C VAL A 270 -2.10 -7.23 10.63
N ARG A 271 -1.72 -8.48 10.87
CA ARG A 271 -0.35 -8.96 10.73
C ARG A 271 -0.23 -9.89 9.53
N PRO A 272 0.84 -9.80 8.73
CA PRO A 272 1.21 -10.87 7.82
C PRO A 272 1.43 -12.16 8.62
N ALA A 273 0.92 -13.28 8.10
CA ALA A 273 1.13 -14.60 8.67
C ALA A 273 2.59 -15.07 8.52
#